data_AF-A0A496NBL0-F1
#
_entry.id   AF-A0A496NBL0-F1
#
_cell.length_a   1.000
_cell.length_b   1.000
_cell.length_c   1.000
_cell.angle_alpha   90.00
_cell.angle_beta   90.00
_cell.angle_gamma   90.00
#
_symmetry.space_group_name_H-M   'P 1'
#
loop_
_entity.id
_entity.type
_entity.pdbx_description
1 polymer ?
#
loop_
_entity_poly.entity_id
_entity_poly.type
_entity_poly.pdbx_seq_one_letter_code
_entity_poly.pdbx_strand_id
1 'polypeptide(L)'
;PEDVNVDLTPYATNASLNEFKQAQATKDTATTQKLSQLESGMGTKANATALNNYYTKAQTDQAIGGRVERFEASLKRQEINAVTDLNTLTTQGQYFIKAGNNPNAPATNWLFVDVETSNDQWIIMQTVRQDNNAKNQWVRQRHNGNWSAWEKVATGSELNDKASAAALNELNTRVTQVNGKITAEANKVSQLQTTLNGQTTSIRNVEQSVNGVKAVKAVTVDNNGFISGYGLMSELQNGRVTSRFGVNADQIYFGATTSAKKPFVFTTRTTTIDGVSYPAGAWLNSASIANASIKLAHIDKASIGNLSALSANIGHFKSAERGARLEIKDTVLLVYDANNTLRVRLGLW
;
A
#
# COMPACT_ATOMS: atom_id res chain seq x y z
N PRO A 1 -54.11 -75.45 88.80
CA PRO A 1 -53.61 -76.62 89.55
C PRO A 1 -52.82 -76.10 90.75
N GLU A 2 -53.55 -75.67 91.78
CA GLU A 2 -53.92 -76.54 92.91
C GLU A 2 -52.67 -77.10 93.57
N ASP A 3 -52.32 -76.44 94.68
CA ASP A 3 -51.52 -76.94 95.78
C ASP A 3 -51.91 -78.38 96.10
N VAL A 4 -51.15 -79.31 95.54
CA VAL A 4 -51.01 -80.64 96.13
C VAL A 4 -49.76 -80.56 97.01
N ASN A 5 -49.92 -79.85 98.13
CA ASN A 5 -49.00 -79.89 99.26
C ASN A 5 -49.11 -81.28 99.90
N VAL A 6 -48.56 -82.29 99.22
CA VAL A 6 -48.38 -83.63 99.76
C VAL A 6 -47.40 -83.49 100.91
N ASP A 7 -47.93 -83.54 102.13
CA ASP A 7 -47.17 -83.52 103.36
C ASP A 7 -46.34 -84.82 103.45
N LEU A 8 -45.08 -84.73 103.01
CA LEU A 8 -44.11 -85.82 103.03
C LEU A 8 -43.46 -86.03 104.42
N THR A 9 -43.88 -85.27 105.44
CA THR A 9 -43.28 -85.34 106.79
C THR A 9 -43.34 -86.73 107.45
N PRO A 10 -44.31 -87.63 107.20
CA PRO A 10 -44.30 -88.96 107.84
C PRO A 10 -43.36 -89.97 107.15
N TYR A 11 -42.94 -89.72 105.90
CA TYR A 11 -42.12 -90.65 105.10
C TYR A 11 -40.67 -90.19 104.92
N ALA A 12 -40.35 -88.96 105.30
CA ALA A 12 -38.97 -88.49 105.37
C ALA A 12 -38.40 -88.72 106.77
N THR A 13 -37.65 -89.80 106.96
CA THR A 13 -36.75 -89.90 108.13
C THR A 13 -35.71 -88.77 108.05
N ASN A 14 -35.17 -88.29 109.18
CA ASN A 14 -34.15 -87.22 109.19
C ASN A 14 -32.97 -87.46 108.21
N ALA A 15 -32.70 -88.71 107.83
CA ALA A 15 -31.72 -89.10 106.83
C ALA A 15 -32.07 -88.60 105.40
N SER A 16 -33.33 -88.74 104.93
CA SER A 16 -33.69 -88.41 103.54
C SER A 16 -33.75 -86.89 103.28
N LEU A 17 -34.11 -86.10 104.29
CA LEU A 17 -34.07 -84.63 104.20
C LEU A 17 -32.62 -84.11 104.16
N ASN A 18 -31.70 -84.74 104.90
CA ASN A 18 -30.27 -84.37 104.88
C ASN A 18 -29.61 -84.76 103.55
N GLU A 19 -29.92 -85.94 103.01
CA GLU A 19 -29.45 -86.36 101.68
C GLU A 19 -29.94 -85.39 100.58
N PHE A 20 -31.21 -84.97 100.64
CA PHE A 20 -31.74 -83.97 99.71
C PHE A 20 -31.02 -82.62 99.82
N LYS A 21 -30.83 -82.10 101.05
CA LYS A 21 -30.08 -80.85 101.28
C LYS A 21 -28.65 -80.94 100.77
N GLN A 22 -27.99 -82.08 100.94
CA GLN A 22 -26.61 -82.29 100.47
C GLN A 22 -26.53 -82.40 98.95
N ALA A 23 -27.49 -83.10 98.32
CA ALA A 23 -27.61 -83.15 96.86
C ALA A 23 -27.88 -81.76 96.26
N GLN A 24 -28.73 -80.96 96.90
CA GLN A 24 -29.02 -79.59 96.49
C GLN A 24 -27.79 -78.69 96.64
N ALA A 25 -27.09 -78.72 97.79
CA ALA A 25 -25.85 -77.96 97.99
C ALA A 25 -24.75 -78.34 96.98
N THR A 26 -24.65 -79.63 96.62
CA THR A 26 -23.71 -80.10 95.60
C THR A 26 -24.09 -79.58 94.21
N LYS A 27 -25.38 -79.61 93.87
CA LYS A 27 -25.92 -79.05 92.61
C LYS A 27 -25.72 -77.54 92.54
N ASP A 28 -25.91 -76.81 93.64
CA ASP A 28 -25.69 -75.37 93.72
C ASP A 28 -24.21 -75.03 93.58
N THR A 29 -23.32 -75.83 94.18
CA THR A 29 -21.86 -75.71 94.01
C THR A 29 -21.46 -75.96 92.56
N ALA A 30 -21.98 -77.02 91.92
CA ALA A 30 -21.70 -77.32 90.51
C ALA A 30 -22.26 -76.25 89.56
N THR A 31 -23.43 -75.68 89.88
CA THR A 31 -24.03 -74.58 89.10
C THR A 31 -23.20 -73.32 89.23
N THR A 32 -22.76 -72.99 90.44
CA THR A 32 -21.86 -71.85 90.71
C THR A 32 -20.53 -72.01 89.96
N GLN A 33 -19.92 -73.19 89.98
CA GLN A 33 -18.68 -73.46 89.24
C GLN A 33 -18.87 -73.33 87.73
N LYS A 34 -19.96 -73.87 87.17
CA LYS A 34 -20.29 -73.70 85.75
C LYS A 34 -20.56 -72.25 85.38
N LEU A 35 -21.22 -71.50 86.25
CA LEU A 35 -21.48 -70.08 86.06
C LEU A 35 -20.18 -69.27 86.07
N SER A 36 -19.28 -69.51 87.04
CA SER A 36 -17.97 -68.87 87.07
C SER A 36 -17.08 -69.23 85.87
N GLN A 37 -17.13 -70.48 85.39
CA GLN A 37 -16.44 -70.88 84.17
C GLN A 37 -17.01 -70.21 82.92
N LEU A 38 -18.35 -70.10 82.83
CA LEU A 38 -19.03 -69.40 81.75
C LEU A 38 -18.69 -67.90 81.78
N GLU A 39 -18.76 -67.25 82.94
CA GLU A 39 -18.39 -65.84 83.15
C GLU A 39 -16.92 -65.58 82.77
N SER A 40 -16.00 -66.43 83.24
CA SER A 40 -14.58 -66.32 82.90
C SER A 40 -14.32 -66.54 81.41
N GLY A 41 -14.95 -67.55 80.81
CA GLY A 41 -14.83 -67.86 79.39
C GLY A 41 -15.46 -66.77 78.50
N MET A 42 -16.62 -66.24 78.88
CA MET A 42 -17.28 -65.13 78.21
C MET A 42 -16.47 -63.84 78.34
N GLY A 43 -15.99 -63.49 79.54
CA GLY A 43 -15.14 -62.32 79.76
C GLY A 43 -13.85 -62.38 78.94
N THR A 44 -13.20 -63.54 78.89
CA THR A 44 -11.98 -63.75 78.10
C THR A 44 -12.27 -63.65 76.59
N LYS A 45 -13.31 -64.31 76.09
CA LYS A 45 -13.68 -64.26 74.66
C LYS A 45 -14.16 -62.86 74.24
N ALA A 46 -14.94 -62.19 75.08
CA ALA A 46 -15.40 -60.82 74.83
C ALA A 46 -14.23 -59.84 74.80
N ASN A 47 -13.30 -59.94 75.77
CA ASN A 47 -12.08 -59.14 75.78
C ASN A 47 -11.21 -59.42 74.56
N ALA A 48 -10.97 -60.69 74.21
CA ALA A 48 -10.18 -61.06 73.03
C ALA A 48 -10.81 -60.55 71.72
N THR A 49 -12.14 -60.63 71.58
CA THR A 49 -12.86 -60.14 70.40
C THR A 49 -12.79 -58.62 70.29
N ALA A 50 -13.05 -57.90 71.39
CA ALA A 50 -12.96 -56.44 71.43
C ALA A 50 -11.53 -55.96 71.11
N LEU A 51 -10.52 -56.63 71.68
CA LEU A 51 -9.12 -56.32 71.45
C LEU A 51 -8.72 -56.56 69.99
N ASN A 52 -9.12 -57.70 69.41
CA ASN A 52 -8.82 -58.03 68.01
C ASN A 52 -9.52 -57.07 67.02
N ASN A 53 -10.78 -56.73 67.29
CA ASN A 53 -11.51 -55.74 66.49
C ASN A 53 -10.85 -54.36 66.56
N TYR A 54 -10.39 -53.95 67.74
CA TYR A 54 -9.67 -52.68 67.91
C TYR A 54 -8.33 -52.68 67.17
N TYR A 55 -7.53 -53.74 67.28
CA TYR A 55 -6.26 -53.88 66.54
C TYR A 55 -6.46 -53.82 65.02
N THR A 56 -7.45 -54.56 64.50
CA THR A 56 -7.74 -54.60 63.06
C THR A 56 -8.20 -53.24 62.55
N LYS A 57 -9.05 -52.53 63.32
CA LYS A 57 -9.48 -51.17 62.99
C LYS A 57 -8.30 -50.19 63.01
N ALA A 58 -7.46 -50.24 64.04
CA ALA A 58 -6.30 -49.36 64.16
C ALA A 58 -5.30 -49.54 63.01
N GLN A 59 -5.02 -50.78 62.60
CA GLN A 59 -4.18 -51.08 61.43
C GLN A 59 -4.78 -50.55 60.12
N THR A 60 -6.10 -50.69 59.96
CA THR A 60 -6.83 -50.17 58.80
C THR A 60 -6.78 -48.63 58.76
N ASP A 61 -7.02 -47.97 59.89
CA ASP A 61 -6.96 -46.51 60.02
C ASP A 61 -5.55 -45.99 59.71
N GLN A 62 -4.49 -46.67 60.17
CA GLN A 62 -3.10 -46.34 59.81
C GLN A 62 -2.83 -46.50 58.31
N ALA A 63 -3.29 -47.59 57.69
CA ALA A 63 -3.12 -47.83 56.26
C ALA A 63 -3.88 -46.78 55.41
N ILE A 64 -5.08 -46.38 55.84
CA ILE A 64 -5.86 -45.30 55.20
C ILE A 64 -5.14 -43.96 55.37
N GLY A 65 -4.71 -43.61 56.59
CA GLY A 65 -3.97 -42.38 56.87
C GLY A 65 -2.74 -42.24 55.99
N GLY A 66 -1.91 -43.28 55.92
CA GLY A 66 -0.73 -43.29 55.06
C GLY A 66 -1.03 -43.28 53.55
N ARG A 67 -2.23 -43.70 53.12
CA ARG A 67 -2.68 -43.52 51.72
C ARG A 67 -3.18 -42.10 51.47
N VAL A 68 -3.89 -41.50 52.43
CA VAL A 68 -4.37 -40.10 52.37
C VAL A 68 -3.18 -39.15 52.30
N GLU A 69 -2.18 -39.31 53.17
CA GLU A 69 -0.97 -38.48 53.17
C GLU A 69 -0.23 -38.55 51.82
N ARG A 70 -0.09 -39.75 51.24
CA ARG A 70 0.51 -39.93 49.90
C ARG A 70 -0.32 -39.30 48.80
N PHE A 71 -1.65 -39.38 48.89
CA PHE A 71 -2.55 -38.75 47.93
C PHE A 71 -2.50 -37.22 48.03
N GLU A 72 -2.53 -36.65 49.23
CA GLU A 72 -2.38 -35.22 49.45
C GLU A 72 -1.03 -34.69 48.94
N ALA A 73 0.05 -35.44 49.15
CA ALA A 73 1.36 -35.10 48.61
C ALA A 73 1.37 -35.07 47.07
N SER A 74 0.60 -35.95 46.41
CA SER A 74 0.48 -35.99 44.94
C SER A 74 -0.34 -34.84 44.34
N LEU A 75 -1.18 -34.18 45.14
CA LEU A 75 -2.02 -33.06 44.68
C LEU A 75 -1.33 -31.70 44.75
N LYS A 76 -0.28 -31.57 45.56
CA LYS A 76 0.43 -30.29 45.77
C LYS A 76 1.53 -30.11 44.73
N ARG A 77 1.67 -28.88 44.23
CA ARG A 77 2.83 -28.49 43.41
C ARG A 77 4.10 -28.63 44.25
N GLN A 78 5.08 -29.34 43.74
CA GLN A 78 6.34 -29.57 44.43
C GLN A 78 7.25 -28.34 44.30
N GLU A 79 7.59 -27.71 45.42
CA GLU A 79 8.59 -26.64 45.45
C GLU A 79 10.01 -27.21 45.41
N ILE A 80 10.84 -26.69 44.50
CA ILE A 80 12.25 -27.06 44.37
C ILE A 80 13.08 -25.78 44.51
N ASN A 81 13.88 -25.69 45.58
CA ASN A 81 14.73 -24.51 45.84
C ASN A 81 16.14 -24.63 45.23
N ALA A 82 16.51 -25.80 44.70
CA ALA A 82 17.81 -26.05 44.10
C ALA A 82 17.79 -25.77 42.58
N VAL A 83 18.94 -25.37 42.04
CA VAL A 83 19.16 -25.32 40.59
C VAL A 83 18.88 -26.71 40.01
N THR A 84 18.01 -26.77 39.01
CA THR A 84 17.51 -28.02 38.45
C THR A 84 17.77 -28.07 36.96
N ASP A 85 18.42 -29.14 36.47
CA ASP A 85 18.51 -29.38 35.03
C ASP A 85 17.16 -29.91 34.53
N LEU A 86 16.48 -29.16 33.67
CA LEU A 86 15.17 -29.55 33.15
C LEU A 86 15.20 -30.80 32.27
N ASN A 87 16.36 -31.22 31.74
CA ASN A 87 16.48 -32.49 31.03
C ASN A 87 16.34 -33.70 31.96
N THR A 88 16.60 -33.51 33.26
CA THR A 88 16.51 -34.55 34.30
C THR A 88 15.15 -34.57 35.00
N LEU A 89 14.35 -33.51 34.84
CA LEU A 89 13.02 -33.39 35.44
C LEU A 89 11.98 -34.15 34.59
N THR A 90 12.02 -35.48 34.66
CA THR A 90 11.21 -36.39 33.83
C THR A 90 10.01 -37.01 34.54
N THR A 91 9.97 -36.92 35.87
CA THR A 91 8.86 -37.46 36.67
C THR A 91 7.60 -36.66 36.44
N GLN A 92 6.46 -37.35 36.30
CA GLN A 92 5.15 -36.70 36.16
C GLN A 92 4.86 -35.83 37.39
N GLY A 93 4.46 -34.58 37.16
CA GLY A 93 4.08 -33.70 38.26
C GLY A 93 4.07 -32.22 37.88
N GLN A 94 3.66 -31.42 38.86
CA GLN A 94 3.73 -29.96 38.78
C GLN A 94 4.81 -29.47 39.75
N TYR A 95 5.71 -28.63 39.25
CA TYR A 95 6.87 -28.15 39.99
C TYR A 95 6.92 -26.63 40.00
N PHE A 96 7.40 -26.06 41.10
CA PHE A 96 7.79 -24.65 41.19
C PHE A 96 9.26 -24.56 41.56
N ILE A 97 10.10 -24.25 40.57
CA ILE A 97 11.55 -24.16 40.72
C ILE A 97 11.90 -22.72 41.12
N LYS A 98 12.28 -22.55 42.38
CA LYS A 98 12.62 -21.28 43.03
C LYS A 98 14.13 -21.02 42.98
N ALA A 99 14.74 -21.38 41.85
CA ALA A 99 16.14 -21.15 41.54
C ALA A 99 16.25 -20.49 40.17
N GLY A 100 17.24 -19.62 39.98
CA GLY A 100 17.55 -19.03 38.68
C GLY A 100 18.60 -19.84 37.92
N ASN A 101 18.77 -19.54 36.62
CA ASN A 101 19.78 -20.15 35.75
C ASN A 101 19.76 -21.70 35.73
N ASN A 102 18.56 -22.27 35.68
CA ASN A 102 18.37 -23.71 35.57
C ASN A 102 18.92 -24.24 34.24
N PRO A 103 19.82 -25.24 34.23
CA PRO A 103 20.31 -25.85 32.99
C PRO A 103 19.16 -26.36 32.12
N ASN A 104 19.31 -26.20 30.80
CA ASN A 104 18.31 -26.58 29.80
C ASN A 104 16.92 -25.94 29.98
N ALA A 105 16.80 -24.86 30.76
CA ALA A 105 15.59 -24.07 30.84
C ALA A 105 15.52 -23.01 29.73
N PRO A 106 14.31 -22.62 29.29
CA PRO A 106 14.13 -21.57 28.29
C PRO A 106 14.29 -20.15 28.85
N ALA A 107 14.36 -20.00 30.18
CA ALA A 107 14.51 -18.73 30.87
C ALA A 107 15.31 -18.90 32.17
N THR A 108 15.90 -17.79 32.66
CA THR A 108 16.77 -17.77 33.84
C THR A 108 16.04 -17.46 35.14
N ASN A 109 14.76 -17.07 35.09
CA ASN A 109 13.92 -16.76 36.24
C ASN A 109 13.38 -18.02 36.93
N TRP A 110 12.60 -17.84 38.00
CA TRP A 110 11.83 -18.92 38.61
C TRP A 110 10.77 -19.44 37.64
N LEU A 111 10.53 -20.75 37.68
CA LEU A 111 9.76 -21.46 36.68
C LEU A 111 8.68 -22.30 37.34
N PHE A 112 7.46 -22.20 36.81
CA PHE A 112 6.46 -23.24 36.95
C PHE A 112 6.70 -24.25 35.83
N VAL A 113 6.86 -25.53 36.18
CA VAL A 113 7.10 -26.60 35.21
C VAL A 113 6.06 -27.68 35.41
N ASP A 114 5.28 -27.96 34.37
CA ASP A 114 4.39 -29.12 34.31
C ASP A 114 5.07 -30.19 33.48
N VAL A 115 5.20 -31.40 34.03
CA VAL A 115 5.75 -32.57 33.36
C VAL A 115 4.65 -33.59 33.18
N GLU A 116 4.36 -33.90 31.94
CA GLU A 116 3.41 -34.95 31.54
C GLU A 116 4.18 -36.05 30.85
N THR A 117 3.85 -37.31 31.13
CA THR A 117 4.55 -38.45 30.55
C THR A 117 3.60 -39.61 30.30
N SER A 118 3.89 -40.42 29.27
CA SER A 118 3.28 -41.75 29.11
C SER A 118 3.70 -42.69 30.26
N ASN A 119 2.93 -43.73 30.54
CA ASN A 119 3.26 -44.75 31.56
C ASN A 119 4.68 -45.32 31.40
N ASP A 120 5.11 -45.54 30.16
CA ASP A 120 6.42 -46.12 29.83
C ASP A 120 7.54 -45.07 29.66
N GLN A 121 7.24 -43.80 29.94
CA GLN A 121 8.16 -42.65 29.80
C GLN A 121 8.79 -42.45 28.41
N TRP A 122 8.19 -43.05 27.38
CA TRP A 122 8.61 -42.91 25.98
C TRP A 122 8.45 -41.47 25.47
N ILE A 123 7.37 -40.81 25.89
CA ILE A 123 7.08 -39.40 25.59
C ILE A 123 7.00 -38.63 26.89
N ILE A 124 7.71 -37.51 26.96
CA ILE A 124 7.61 -36.54 28.05
C ILE A 124 7.32 -35.17 27.44
N MET A 125 6.29 -34.50 27.90
CA MET A 125 6.01 -33.11 27.57
C MET A 125 6.34 -32.23 28.77
N GLN A 126 7.03 -31.14 28.52
CA GLN A 126 7.25 -30.11 29.53
C GLN A 126 6.59 -28.82 29.08
N THR A 127 5.78 -28.24 29.97
CA THR A 127 5.30 -26.87 29.85
C THR A 127 5.97 -26.02 30.91
N VAL A 128 6.65 -24.96 30.49
CA VAL A 128 7.33 -24.02 31.38
C VAL A 128 6.65 -22.67 31.32
N ARG A 129 6.37 -22.09 32.47
CA ARG A 129 5.85 -20.71 32.61
C ARG A 129 6.78 -19.94 33.55
N GLN A 130 7.19 -18.76 33.13
CA GLN A 130 8.02 -17.87 33.94
C GLN A 130 7.19 -17.20 35.04
N ASP A 131 7.71 -17.19 36.27
CA ASP A 131 7.00 -16.69 37.46
C ASP A 131 6.55 -15.21 37.34
N ASN A 132 7.47 -14.34 36.96
CA ASN A 132 7.23 -12.89 36.91
C ASN A 132 6.65 -12.40 35.56
N ASN A 133 6.39 -13.31 34.62
CA ASN A 133 5.77 -12.96 33.34
C ASN A 133 4.99 -14.14 32.75
N ALA A 134 3.67 -14.15 32.96
CA ALA A 134 2.80 -15.20 32.45
C ALA A 134 2.75 -15.30 30.92
N LYS A 135 3.20 -14.28 30.16
CA LYS A 135 3.30 -14.33 28.68
C LYS A 135 4.48 -15.18 28.20
N ASN A 136 5.42 -15.46 29.10
CA ASN A 136 6.59 -16.25 28.84
C ASN A 136 6.29 -17.71 29.19
N GLN A 137 5.71 -18.39 28.21
CA GLN A 137 5.40 -19.82 28.27
C GLN A 137 6.09 -20.55 27.13
N TRP A 138 6.63 -21.73 27.42
CA TRP A 138 7.29 -22.58 26.45
C TRP A 138 6.86 -24.02 26.61
N VAL A 139 6.87 -24.76 25.51
CA VAL A 139 6.65 -26.20 25.48
C VAL A 139 7.81 -26.89 24.82
N ARG A 140 8.09 -28.12 25.22
CA ARG A 140 8.97 -29.03 24.49
C ARG A 140 8.55 -30.46 24.75
N GLN A 141 9.04 -31.36 23.91
CA GLN A 141 8.82 -32.78 24.06
C GLN A 141 10.15 -33.55 24.06
N ARG A 142 10.21 -34.62 24.85
CA ARG A 142 11.21 -35.66 24.73
C ARG A 142 10.57 -36.86 24.06
N HIS A 143 11.18 -37.36 22.99
CA HIS A 143 10.74 -38.57 22.32
C HIS A 143 11.94 -39.52 22.15
N ASN A 144 11.80 -40.76 22.62
CA ASN A 144 12.86 -41.77 22.56
C ASN A 144 14.21 -41.25 23.07
N GLY A 145 14.21 -40.61 24.24
CA GLY A 145 15.44 -40.10 24.86
C GLY A 145 15.84 -38.68 24.47
N ASN A 146 15.42 -38.18 23.30
CA ASN A 146 15.89 -36.91 22.74
C ASN A 146 14.92 -35.77 23.01
N TRP A 147 15.42 -34.66 23.56
CA TRP A 147 14.65 -33.43 23.77
C TRP A 147 14.56 -32.60 22.50
N SER A 148 13.37 -32.10 22.18
CA SER A 148 13.19 -31.03 21.21
C SER A 148 13.73 -29.71 21.78
N ALA A 149 13.97 -28.75 20.88
CA ALA A 149 14.13 -27.36 21.30
C ALA A 149 12.87 -26.87 22.03
N TRP A 150 13.04 -25.83 22.85
CA TRP A 150 11.91 -25.12 23.45
C TRP A 150 11.20 -24.27 22.41
N GLU A 151 9.89 -24.46 22.31
CA GLU A 151 9.01 -23.63 21.48
C GLU A 151 8.25 -22.67 22.37
N LYS A 152 8.33 -21.36 22.08
CA LYS A 152 7.56 -20.35 22.81
C LYS A 152 6.09 -20.43 22.40
N VAL A 153 5.20 -20.55 23.37
CA VAL A 153 3.75 -20.49 23.15
C VAL A 153 3.37 -19.04 22.87
N ALA A 154 2.80 -18.80 21.69
CA ALA A 154 2.38 -17.45 21.32
C ALA A 154 1.11 -17.05 22.08
N THR A 155 1.10 -15.82 22.58
CA THR A 155 -0.07 -15.23 23.25
C THR A 155 -1.08 -14.71 22.24
N GLY A 156 -2.35 -14.58 22.64
CA GLY A 156 -3.39 -13.98 21.79
C GLY A 156 -3.04 -12.56 21.32
N SER A 157 -2.36 -11.78 22.15
CA SER A 157 -1.86 -10.44 21.79
C SER A 157 -0.78 -10.50 20.69
N GLU A 158 0.22 -11.39 20.84
CA GLU A 158 1.29 -11.55 19.82
C GLU A 158 0.73 -12.05 18.47
N LEU A 159 -0.30 -12.90 18.49
CA LEU A 159 -1.01 -13.32 17.28
C LEU A 159 -1.76 -12.17 16.63
N ASN A 160 -2.48 -11.36 17.42
CA ASN A 160 -3.26 -10.23 16.91
C ASN A 160 -2.37 -9.16 16.25
N ASP A 161 -1.21 -8.86 16.85
CA ASP A 161 -0.25 -7.90 16.30
C ASP A 161 0.34 -8.40 14.97
N LYS A 162 0.71 -9.69 14.89
CA LYS A 162 1.24 -10.30 13.65
C LYS A 162 0.19 -10.37 12.53
N ALA A 163 -1.04 -10.77 12.86
CA ALA A 163 -2.12 -10.87 11.87
C ALA A 163 -2.47 -9.49 11.30
N SER A 164 -2.52 -8.46 12.14
CA SER A 164 -2.79 -7.08 11.73
C SER A 164 -1.67 -6.49 10.87
N ALA A 165 -0.40 -6.72 11.23
CA ALA A 165 0.75 -6.19 10.49
C ALA A 165 0.88 -6.79 9.08
N ALA A 166 0.66 -8.09 8.92
CA ALA A 166 0.74 -8.75 7.61
C ALA A 166 -0.35 -8.25 6.65
N ALA A 167 -1.61 -8.23 7.11
CA ALA A 167 -2.73 -7.75 6.32
C ALA A 167 -2.57 -6.26 5.96
N LEU A 168 -2.08 -5.45 6.90
CA LEU A 168 -1.83 -4.02 6.66
C LEU A 168 -0.71 -3.79 5.64
N ASN A 169 0.38 -4.56 5.71
CA ASN A 169 1.48 -4.45 4.75
C ASN A 169 1.06 -4.87 3.33
N GLU A 170 0.27 -5.93 3.19
CA GLU A 170 -0.25 -6.35 1.90
C GLU A 170 -1.20 -5.29 1.31
N LEU A 171 -2.10 -4.75 2.13
CA LEU A 171 -2.98 -3.67 1.73
C LEU A 171 -2.19 -2.41 1.33
N ASN A 172 -1.21 -2.00 2.13
CA ASN A 172 -0.37 -0.84 1.84
C ASN A 172 0.40 -1.00 0.52
N THR A 173 0.93 -2.19 0.27
CA THR A 173 1.60 -2.54 -1.00
C THR A 173 0.63 -2.41 -2.18
N ARG A 174 -0.57 -2.99 -2.07
CA ARG A 174 -1.60 -2.91 -3.11
C ARG A 174 -2.05 -1.47 -3.37
N VAL A 175 -2.27 -0.68 -2.32
CA VAL A 175 -2.64 0.74 -2.43
C VAL A 175 -1.54 1.55 -3.10
N THR A 176 -0.28 1.33 -2.75
CA THR A 176 0.85 2.02 -3.38
C THR A 176 0.98 1.67 -4.86
N GLN A 177 0.80 0.40 -5.22
CA GLN A 177 0.79 -0.04 -6.62
C GLN A 177 -0.37 0.57 -7.41
N VAL A 178 -1.58 0.59 -6.83
CA VAL A 178 -2.76 1.21 -7.44
C VAL A 178 -2.54 2.71 -7.63
N ASN A 179 -2.00 3.42 -6.65
CA ASN A 179 -1.67 4.83 -6.76
C ASN A 179 -0.70 5.09 -7.92
N GLY A 180 0.36 4.29 -8.05
CA GLY A 180 1.30 4.41 -9.17
C GLY A 180 0.62 4.22 -10.54
N LYS A 181 -0.30 3.25 -10.66
CA LYS A 181 -1.09 3.04 -11.88
C LYS A 181 -2.04 4.21 -12.17
N ILE A 182 -2.72 4.73 -11.16
CA ILE A 182 -3.63 5.87 -11.30
C ILE A 182 -2.87 7.12 -11.76
N THR A 183 -1.69 7.41 -11.18
CA THR A 183 -0.86 8.53 -11.62
C THR A 183 -0.40 8.38 -13.08
N ALA A 184 0.02 7.17 -13.47
CA ALA A 184 0.40 6.90 -14.86
C ALA A 184 -0.78 7.09 -15.82
N GLU A 185 -1.97 6.62 -15.46
CA GLU A 185 -3.17 6.76 -16.29
C GLU A 185 -3.66 8.21 -16.37
N ALA A 186 -3.60 8.97 -15.26
CA ALA A 186 -3.90 10.40 -15.26
C ALA A 186 -2.98 11.19 -16.20
N ASN A 187 -1.68 10.85 -16.24
CA ASN A 187 -0.72 11.46 -17.16
C ASN A 187 -1.05 11.14 -18.63
N LYS A 188 -1.41 9.88 -18.94
CA LYS A 188 -1.85 9.52 -20.30
C LYS A 188 -3.13 10.26 -20.69
N VAL A 189 -4.11 10.35 -19.80
CA VAL A 189 -5.36 11.07 -20.04
C VAL A 189 -5.08 12.55 -20.31
N SER A 190 -4.18 13.19 -19.55
CA SER A 190 -3.78 14.58 -19.79
C SER A 190 -3.14 14.79 -21.17
N GLN A 191 -2.24 13.89 -21.60
CA GLN A 191 -1.62 13.94 -22.94
C GLN A 191 -2.64 13.66 -24.07
N LEU A 192 -3.57 12.73 -23.84
CA LEU A 192 -4.65 12.47 -24.78
C LEU A 192 -5.61 13.66 -24.87
N GLN A 193 -5.91 14.34 -23.76
CA GLN A 193 -6.71 15.57 -23.74
C GLN A 193 -6.04 16.70 -24.53
N THR A 194 -4.73 16.91 -24.41
CA THR A 194 -4.02 17.93 -25.21
C THR A 194 -4.02 17.60 -26.70
N THR A 195 -3.97 16.32 -27.05
CA THR A 195 -4.04 15.84 -28.44
C THR A 195 -5.47 15.94 -29.01
N LEU A 196 -6.49 15.53 -28.24
CA LEU A 196 -7.91 15.49 -28.65
C LEU A 196 -8.57 16.88 -28.67
N ASN A 197 -8.07 17.84 -27.88
CA ASN A 197 -8.38 19.27 -28.05
C ASN A 197 -7.84 19.85 -29.37
N GLY A 198 -7.39 18.98 -30.29
CA GLY A 198 -7.23 19.29 -31.70
C GLY A 198 -6.10 20.24 -31.98
N GLN A 199 -5.00 20.16 -31.22
CA GLN A 199 -3.81 20.98 -31.45
C GLN A 199 -2.58 20.10 -31.47
N THR A 200 -2.46 19.28 -32.52
CA THR A 200 -1.21 18.56 -32.77
C THR A 200 -0.39 19.39 -33.75
N THR A 201 0.47 20.25 -33.21
CA THR A 201 1.48 20.93 -34.04
C THR A 201 2.70 20.03 -34.14
N SER A 202 3.13 19.71 -35.35
CA SER A 202 4.37 18.97 -35.57
C SER A 202 5.28 19.76 -36.49
N ILE A 203 6.57 19.75 -36.17
CA ILE A 203 7.62 20.38 -36.97
C ILE A 203 8.44 19.25 -37.59
N ARG A 204 8.68 19.32 -38.90
CA ARG A 204 9.55 18.40 -39.63
C ARG A 204 10.70 19.18 -40.27
N ASN A 205 11.92 18.78 -39.94
CA ASN A 205 13.13 19.26 -40.61
C ASN A 205 13.54 18.21 -41.66
N VAL A 206 13.62 18.61 -42.92
CA VAL A 206 14.08 17.76 -44.02
C VAL A 206 15.45 18.25 -44.45
N GLU A 207 16.49 17.44 -44.22
CA GLU A 207 17.84 17.68 -44.70
C GLU A 207 18.30 16.45 -45.48
N GLN A 208 18.47 16.60 -46.80
CA GLN A 208 18.83 15.50 -47.67
C GLN A 208 19.89 15.95 -48.68
N SER A 209 20.92 15.12 -48.87
CA SER A 209 21.82 15.21 -50.02
C SER A 209 21.66 13.94 -50.86
N VAL A 210 21.50 14.10 -52.16
CA VAL A 210 21.35 13.00 -53.11
C VAL A 210 22.51 13.06 -54.10
N ASN A 211 23.33 12.01 -54.11
CA ASN A 211 24.45 11.78 -55.03
C ASN A 211 25.46 12.94 -55.13
N GLY A 212 25.56 13.79 -54.09
CA GLY A 212 26.45 14.97 -54.08
C GLY A 212 26.08 16.09 -55.05
N VAL A 213 25.02 15.90 -55.86
CA VAL A 213 24.59 16.85 -56.90
C VAL A 213 23.28 17.54 -56.56
N LYS A 214 22.53 17.07 -55.55
CA LYS A 214 21.29 17.69 -55.08
C LYS A 214 21.28 17.79 -53.56
N ALA A 215 20.84 18.93 -53.04
CA ALA A 215 20.63 19.17 -51.63
C ALA A 215 19.24 19.79 -51.40
N VAL A 216 18.52 19.30 -50.41
CA VAL A 216 17.21 19.83 -49.97
C VAL A 216 17.30 20.14 -48.48
N LYS A 217 16.88 21.35 -48.11
CA LYS A 217 16.73 21.80 -46.73
C LYS A 217 15.37 22.47 -46.56
N ALA A 218 14.48 21.90 -45.75
CA ALA A 218 13.16 22.45 -45.51
C ALA A 218 12.73 22.32 -44.05
N VAL A 219 11.90 23.26 -43.61
CA VAL A 219 11.19 23.21 -42.33
C VAL A 219 9.70 23.35 -42.64
N THR A 220 8.92 22.35 -42.23
CA THR A 220 7.47 22.37 -42.37
C THR A 220 6.80 22.23 -41.01
N VAL A 221 5.78 23.03 -40.76
CA VAL A 221 4.88 22.94 -39.62
C VAL A 221 3.54 22.43 -40.11
N ASP A 222 3.11 21.29 -39.58
CA ASP A 222 1.78 20.74 -39.79
C ASP A 222 0.95 21.05 -38.55
N ASN A 223 -0.01 21.95 -38.70
CA ASN A 223 -0.96 22.30 -37.66
C ASN A 223 -2.35 21.84 -38.10
N ASN A 224 -2.76 20.67 -37.61
CA ASN A 224 -4.06 20.07 -37.91
C ASN A 224 -4.36 19.94 -39.43
N GLY A 225 -3.37 19.53 -40.23
CA GLY A 225 -3.53 19.34 -41.67
C GLY A 225 -3.24 20.59 -42.51
N PHE A 226 -3.03 21.75 -41.89
CA PHE A 226 -2.56 22.95 -42.58
C PHE A 226 -1.03 23.02 -42.51
N ILE A 227 -0.37 22.84 -43.65
CA ILE A 227 1.08 22.83 -43.75
C ILE A 227 1.58 24.22 -44.12
N SER A 228 2.41 24.80 -43.25
CA SER A 228 3.17 26.03 -43.52
C SER A 228 4.67 25.74 -43.42
N GLY A 229 5.53 26.57 -44.04
CA GLY A 229 6.97 26.36 -43.95
C GLY A 229 7.78 27.00 -45.08
N TYR A 230 9.07 26.68 -45.10
CA TYR A 230 10.00 27.14 -46.13
C TYR A 230 10.97 26.02 -46.53
N GLY A 231 11.53 26.12 -47.73
CA GLY A 231 12.50 25.17 -48.23
C GLY A 231 13.45 25.75 -49.27
N LEU A 232 14.69 25.28 -49.25
CA LEU A 232 15.72 25.50 -50.24
C LEU A 232 16.07 24.18 -50.90
N MET A 233 16.10 24.18 -52.23
CA MET A 233 16.67 23.10 -53.03
C MET A 233 17.81 23.67 -53.87
N SER A 234 18.92 22.95 -53.93
CA SER A 234 20.07 23.24 -54.80
C SER A 234 20.42 22.00 -55.60
N GLU A 235 20.61 22.13 -56.91
CA GLU A 235 20.87 21.01 -57.81
C GLU A 235 21.90 21.40 -58.88
N LEU A 236 22.94 20.59 -59.05
CA LEU A 236 23.92 20.67 -60.13
C LEU A 236 23.38 19.92 -61.34
N GLN A 237 22.99 20.66 -62.37
CA GLN A 237 22.49 20.11 -63.63
C GLN A 237 23.37 20.62 -64.77
N ASN A 238 23.96 19.71 -65.55
CA ASN A 238 24.80 20.03 -66.71
C ASN A 238 25.93 21.04 -66.41
N GLY A 239 26.62 20.89 -65.28
CA GLY A 239 27.73 21.76 -64.87
C GLY A 239 27.32 23.13 -64.29
N ARG A 240 26.02 23.41 -64.18
CA ARG A 240 25.48 24.65 -63.59
C ARG A 240 24.66 24.33 -62.34
N VAL A 241 24.95 25.02 -61.24
CA VAL A 241 24.14 24.97 -60.03
C VAL A 241 22.88 25.81 -60.23
N THR A 242 21.72 25.22 -59.95
CA THR A 242 20.43 25.91 -59.90
C THR A 242 19.84 25.77 -58.51
N SER A 243 19.21 26.84 -58.00
CA SER A 243 18.59 26.83 -56.68
C SER A 243 17.17 27.38 -56.71
N ARG A 244 16.35 26.88 -55.79
CA ARG A 244 14.93 27.27 -55.62
C ARG A 244 14.64 27.45 -54.15
N PHE A 245 14.12 28.60 -53.78
CA PHE A 245 13.58 28.85 -52.45
C PHE A 245 12.06 29.02 -52.54
N GLY A 246 11.33 28.28 -51.72
CA GLY A 246 9.88 28.33 -51.65
C GLY A 246 9.42 28.57 -50.22
N VAL A 247 8.36 29.35 -50.07
CA VAL A 247 7.68 29.59 -48.80
C VAL A 247 6.20 29.32 -48.99
N ASN A 248 5.62 28.53 -48.11
CA ASN A 248 4.17 28.36 -48.01
C ASN A 248 3.70 29.00 -46.71
N ALA A 249 3.08 30.17 -46.81
CA ALA A 249 2.62 30.96 -45.68
C ALA A 249 1.50 31.91 -46.12
N ASP A 250 0.61 32.26 -45.19
CA ASP A 250 -0.39 33.31 -45.42
C ASP A 250 0.21 34.72 -45.45
N GLN A 251 1.37 34.90 -44.80
CA GLN A 251 2.03 36.18 -44.66
C GLN A 251 3.56 36.04 -44.69
N ILE A 252 4.23 36.92 -45.44
CA ILE A 252 5.68 37.11 -45.42
C ILE A 252 5.94 38.60 -45.23
N TYR A 253 6.71 38.97 -44.22
CA TYR A 253 7.11 40.36 -44.02
C TYR A 253 8.56 40.44 -43.55
N PHE A 254 9.21 41.56 -43.86
CA PHE A 254 10.56 41.89 -43.38
C PHE A 254 10.49 43.21 -42.65
N GLY A 255 11.18 43.33 -41.51
CA GLY A 255 11.28 44.59 -40.76
C GLY A 255 11.74 44.37 -39.32
N ALA A 256 12.13 45.46 -38.66
CA ALA A 256 12.51 45.43 -37.25
C ALA A 256 11.30 45.15 -36.35
N THR A 257 11.52 44.51 -35.20
CA THR A 257 10.49 44.18 -34.20
C THR A 257 9.92 45.42 -33.49
N THR A 258 10.59 46.57 -33.60
CA THR A 258 10.23 47.82 -32.92
C THR A 258 9.62 48.87 -33.85
N SER A 259 9.55 48.61 -35.16
CA SER A 259 8.98 49.54 -36.15
C SER A 259 7.69 48.98 -36.73
N ALA A 260 6.62 49.77 -36.63
CA ALA A 260 5.34 49.48 -37.27
C ALA A 260 5.41 49.52 -38.81
N LYS A 261 6.42 50.20 -39.38
CA LYS A 261 6.62 50.25 -40.84
C LYS A 261 7.47 49.07 -41.29
N LYS A 262 6.89 48.21 -42.12
CA LYS A 262 7.56 47.09 -42.77
C LYS A 262 8.01 47.48 -44.19
N PRO A 263 9.30 47.32 -44.56
CA PRO A 263 9.76 47.59 -45.93
C PRO A 263 9.05 46.75 -47.01
N PHE A 264 8.76 45.48 -46.73
CA PHE A 264 8.05 44.58 -47.63
C PHE A 264 7.05 43.72 -46.85
N VAL A 265 5.83 43.63 -47.37
CA VAL A 265 4.76 42.78 -46.86
C VAL A 265 4.08 42.10 -48.03
N PHE A 266 3.90 40.80 -47.93
CA PHE A 266 3.01 40.03 -48.79
C PHE A 266 1.97 39.33 -47.92
N THR A 267 0.69 39.52 -48.23
CA THR A 267 -0.43 38.90 -47.54
C THR A 267 -1.45 38.38 -48.53
N THR A 268 -2.07 37.25 -48.22
CA THR A 268 -3.15 36.66 -49.03
C THR A 268 -4.55 37.18 -48.64
N ARG A 269 -4.66 37.86 -47.49
CA ARG A 269 -5.87 38.46 -46.93
C ARG A 269 -5.52 39.75 -46.19
N THR A 270 -6.50 40.64 -46.00
CA THR A 270 -6.31 41.84 -45.18
C THR A 270 -5.84 41.47 -43.78
N THR A 271 -4.65 41.94 -43.41
CA THR A 271 -3.96 41.56 -42.17
C THR A 271 -3.37 42.80 -41.50
N THR A 272 -3.50 42.89 -40.18
CA THR A 272 -2.88 43.96 -39.40
C THR A 272 -1.53 43.48 -38.86
N ILE A 273 -0.46 44.22 -39.18
CA ILE A 273 0.90 43.96 -38.71
C ILE A 273 1.35 45.22 -37.97
N ASP A 274 1.68 45.07 -36.68
CA ASP A 274 2.13 46.17 -35.81
C ASP A 274 1.23 47.43 -35.89
N GLY A 275 -0.09 47.21 -35.94
CA GLY A 275 -1.11 48.27 -35.98
C GLY A 275 -1.39 48.86 -37.37
N VAL A 276 -0.67 48.46 -38.42
CA VAL A 276 -0.93 48.88 -39.80
C VAL A 276 -1.68 47.77 -40.56
N SER A 277 -2.80 48.11 -41.19
CA SER A 277 -3.61 47.19 -41.99
C SER A 277 -3.11 47.12 -43.44
N TYR A 278 -2.77 45.92 -43.90
CA TYR A 278 -2.34 45.64 -45.27
C TYR A 278 -3.39 44.74 -45.94
N PRO A 279 -4.12 45.21 -46.97
CA PRO A 279 -4.98 44.38 -47.80
C PRO A 279 -4.20 43.25 -48.49
N ALA A 280 -4.90 42.26 -49.08
CA ALA A 280 -4.22 41.22 -49.85
C ALA A 280 -3.39 41.81 -51.00
N GLY A 281 -2.12 41.43 -51.10
CA GLY A 281 -1.20 41.93 -52.12
C GLY A 281 0.24 42.06 -51.64
N ALA A 282 1.10 42.58 -52.53
CA ALA A 282 2.48 42.95 -52.23
C ALA A 282 2.56 44.45 -51.98
N TRP A 283 3.09 44.83 -50.81
CA TRP A 283 3.20 46.21 -50.35
C TRP A 283 4.65 46.57 -50.10
N LEU A 284 5.06 47.73 -50.62
CA LEU A 284 6.37 48.32 -50.39
C LEU A 284 6.18 49.71 -49.79
N ASN A 285 6.82 49.99 -48.66
CA ASN A 285 6.78 51.32 -48.05
C ASN A 285 7.65 52.33 -48.83
N SER A 286 8.72 51.85 -49.47
CA SER A 286 9.54 52.61 -50.43
C SER A 286 10.23 51.62 -51.36
N ALA A 287 10.39 52.00 -52.63
CA ALA A 287 11.05 51.18 -53.63
C ALA A 287 11.91 52.05 -54.56
N SER A 288 13.14 51.62 -54.82
CA SER A 288 13.98 52.13 -55.91
C SER A 288 14.07 51.05 -56.96
N ILE A 289 13.49 51.30 -58.13
CA ILE A 289 13.39 50.30 -59.21
C ILE A 289 14.15 50.84 -60.42
N ALA A 290 15.20 50.14 -60.84
CA ALA A 290 16.04 50.57 -61.96
C ALA A 290 15.26 50.59 -63.29
N ASN A 291 14.47 49.53 -63.53
CA ASN A 291 13.60 49.41 -64.70
C ASN A 291 12.30 48.74 -64.29
N ALA A 292 11.15 49.31 -64.65
CA ALA A 292 9.84 48.75 -64.39
C ALA A 292 9.04 48.62 -65.69
N SER A 293 8.48 47.44 -65.95
CA SER A 293 7.43 47.27 -66.96
C SER A 293 6.09 47.18 -66.25
N ILE A 294 5.20 48.14 -66.49
CA ILE A 294 3.92 48.25 -65.79
C ILE A 294 2.81 48.37 -66.83
N LYS A 295 1.86 47.43 -66.83
CA LYS A 295 0.71 47.48 -67.74
C LYS A 295 -0.22 48.65 -67.41
N LEU A 296 -0.49 48.87 -66.12
CA LEU A 296 -1.30 49.98 -65.62
C LEU A 296 -0.80 50.39 -64.24
N ALA A 297 -0.49 51.67 -64.06
CA ALA A 297 -0.10 52.25 -62.77
C ALA A 297 -1.15 53.28 -62.33
N HIS A 298 -1.63 53.17 -61.11
CA HIS A 298 -2.40 54.23 -60.45
C HIS A 298 -1.43 55.06 -59.61
N ILE A 299 -1.28 56.35 -59.94
CA ILE A 299 -0.33 57.26 -59.29
C ILE A 299 -1.04 58.57 -58.99
N ASP A 300 -1.13 58.97 -57.72
CA ASP A 300 -1.75 60.23 -57.32
C ASP A 300 -0.91 61.45 -57.76
N LYS A 301 0.42 61.35 -57.60
CA LYS A 301 1.38 62.36 -58.02
C LYS A 301 2.67 61.72 -58.50
N ALA A 302 3.04 61.98 -59.75
CA ALA A 302 4.31 61.55 -60.32
C ALA A 302 5.26 62.75 -60.45
N SER A 303 6.51 62.58 -60.04
CA SER A 303 7.61 63.45 -60.46
C SER A 303 8.42 62.68 -61.50
N ILE A 304 8.48 63.19 -62.72
CA ILE A 304 9.12 62.52 -63.85
C ILE A 304 10.24 63.42 -64.34
N GLY A 305 11.48 62.93 -64.31
CA GLY A 305 12.64 63.69 -64.78
C GLY A 305 12.59 63.95 -66.29
N ASN A 306 12.29 62.91 -67.08
CA ASN A 306 12.07 63.01 -68.52
C ASN A 306 10.97 62.04 -68.95
N LEU A 307 9.97 62.53 -69.70
CA LEU A 307 8.90 61.72 -70.27
C LEU A 307 9.14 61.54 -71.77
N SER A 308 9.35 60.31 -72.21
CA SER A 308 9.34 59.92 -73.63
C SER A 308 8.21 58.93 -73.85
N ALA A 309 7.09 59.40 -74.39
CA ALA A 309 5.91 58.59 -74.67
C ALA A 309 5.61 58.59 -76.18
N LEU A 310 5.23 57.44 -76.74
CA LEU A 310 4.76 57.36 -78.12
C LEU A 310 3.44 58.15 -78.30
N SER A 311 2.57 58.07 -77.31
CA SER A 311 1.34 58.86 -77.17
C SER A 311 0.93 58.92 -75.71
N ALA A 312 0.32 60.02 -75.27
CA ALA A 312 -0.24 60.14 -73.93
C ALA A 312 -1.52 60.99 -73.94
N ASN A 313 -2.50 60.62 -73.12
CA ASN A 313 -3.60 61.51 -72.75
C ASN A 313 -3.25 62.15 -71.40
N ILE A 314 -2.82 63.42 -71.44
CA ILE A 314 -2.28 64.14 -70.28
C ILE A 314 -3.29 65.05 -69.59
N GLY A 315 -4.55 65.08 -70.04
CA GLY A 315 -5.55 66.00 -69.51
C GLY A 315 -5.15 67.46 -69.65
N HIS A 316 -5.37 68.27 -68.60
CA HIS A 316 -4.96 69.67 -68.54
C HIS A 316 -3.47 69.78 -68.26
N PHE A 317 -2.69 70.16 -69.26
CA PHE A 317 -1.28 70.49 -69.10
C PHE A 317 -1.10 71.95 -68.71
N LYS A 318 -0.21 72.21 -67.77
CA LYS A 318 0.34 73.54 -67.48
C LYS A 318 1.85 73.45 -67.32
N SER A 319 2.61 74.34 -67.97
CA SER A 319 4.07 74.41 -67.76
C SER A 319 4.46 75.08 -66.44
N ALA A 320 3.56 75.86 -65.83
CA ALA A 320 3.70 76.46 -64.50
C ALA A 320 2.31 76.72 -63.90
N GLU A 321 2.19 76.85 -62.58
CA GLU A 321 0.88 77.06 -61.95
C GLU A 321 0.30 78.46 -62.24
N ARG A 322 1.18 79.48 -62.29
CA ARG A 322 0.84 80.90 -62.51
C ARG A 322 1.97 81.60 -63.27
N GLY A 323 1.69 82.82 -63.74
CA GLY A 323 2.61 83.65 -64.50
C GLY A 323 2.76 83.16 -65.93
N ALA A 324 3.96 83.35 -66.49
CA ALA A 324 4.28 83.00 -67.85
C ALA A 324 4.21 81.48 -68.02
N ARG A 325 3.26 81.00 -68.84
CA ARG A 325 3.03 79.56 -69.00
C ARG A 325 2.30 79.24 -70.30
N LEU A 326 2.51 78.00 -70.73
CA LEU A 326 1.70 77.32 -71.72
C LEU A 326 0.68 76.45 -70.97
N GLU A 327 -0.58 76.55 -71.35
CA GLU A 327 -1.61 75.60 -70.93
C GLU A 327 -2.22 74.89 -72.14
N ILE A 328 -2.49 73.58 -72.01
CA ILE A 328 -3.30 72.81 -72.97
C ILE A 328 -4.45 72.24 -72.17
N LYS A 329 -5.68 72.63 -72.52
CA LYS A 329 -6.89 72.10 -71.89
C LYS A 329 -8.01 72.04 -72.91
N ASP A 330 -8.89 71.06 -72.74
CA ASP A 330 -10.03 70.84 -73.63
C ASP A 330 -9.56 70.81 -75.11
N THR A 331 -10.04 71.74 -75.94
CA THR A 331 -9.70 71.89 -77.36
C THR A 331 -8.79 73.10 -77.65
N VAL A 332 -8.17 73.69 -76.63
CA VAL A 332 -7.41 74.95 -76.75
C VAL A 332 -5.99 74.87 -76.21
N LEU A 333 -5.10 75.61 -76.88
CA LEU A 333 -3.77 75.97 -76.39
C LEU A 333 -3.77 77.44 -76.00
N LEU A 334 -3.31 77.72 -74.79
CA LEU A 334 -3.29 79.05 -74.18
C LEU A 334 -1.86 79.42 -73.79
N VAL A 335 -1.48 80.67 -74.04
CA VAL A 335 -0.20 81.23 -73.57
C VAL A 335 -0.47 82.46 -72.73
N TYR A 336 0.03 82.46 -71.50
CA TYR A 336 -0.07 83.58 -70.57
C TYR A 336 1.30 84.25 -70.40
N ASP A 337 1.30 85.55 -70.12
CA ASP A 337 2.50 86.28 -69.72
C ASP A 337 2.76 86.20 -68.21
N ALA A 338 3.87 86.82 -67.76
CA ALA A 338 4.29 86.86 -66.36
C ALA A 338 3.23 87.46 -65.41
N ASN A 339 2.34 88.30 -65.93
CA ASN A 339 1.28 88.96 -65.16
C ASN A 339 -0.05 88.19 -65.18
N ASN A 340 -0.06 86.92 -65.60
CA ASN A 340 -1.25 86.08 -65.79
C ASN A 340 -2.22 86.57 -66.87
N THR A 341 -1.77 87.39 -67.82
CA THR A 341 -2.63 87.86 -68.92
C THR A 341 -2.56 86.88 -70.09
N LEU A 342 -3.71 86.44 -70.59
CA LEU A 342 -3.79 85.61 -71.80
C LEU A 342 -3.30 86.41 -73.01
N ARG A 343 -2.29 85.90 -73.71
CA ARG A 343 -1.69 86.54 -74.90
C ARG A 343 -1.98 85.80 -76.19
N VAL A 344 -2.06 84.48 -76.13
CA VAL A 344 -2.32 83.64 -77.31
C VAL A 344 -3.37 82.60 -76.95
N ARG A 345 -4.34 82.41 -77.84
CA ARG A 345 -5.35 81.34 -77.77
C ARG A 345 -5.48 80.72 -79.16
N LEU A 346 -5.24 79.41 -79.25
CA LEU A 346 -5.34 78.63 -80.49
C LEU A 346 -6.28 77.44 -80.25
N GLY A 347 -7.12 77.08 -81.22
CA GLY A 347 -8.04 75.95 -81.13
C GLY A 347 -9.44 76.28 -81.63
N LEU A 348 -10.41 75.41 -81.35
CA LEU A 348 -11.84 75.71 -81.53
C LEU A 348 -12.36 76.33 -80.23
N TRP A 349 -13.05 77.47 -80.33
CA TRP A 349 -13.54 78.25 -79.19
C TRP A 349 -14.99 78.67 -79.33
#